data_AF-N2A1L8-F1
#
_entry.id   AF-N2A1L8-F1
#
_cell.length_a   1.000
_cell.length_b   1.000
_cell.length_c   1.000
_cell.angle_alpha   90.00
_cell.angle_beta   90.00
_cell.angle_gamma   90.00
#
_symmetry.space_group_name_H-M   'P 1'
#
loop_
_entity.id
_entity.type
_entity.pdbx_description
1 polymer ?
#
loop_
_entity_poly.entity_id
_entity_poly.type
_entity_poly.pdbx_seq_one_letter_code
_entity_poly.pdbx_strand_id
1 'polypeptide(L)' 'MAVVVEEPEISERFDLDDIRKIREYNAARYEGMTPAEIVADTKAGAADLLEIMRKRKMAKI' A
#
# COMPACT_ATOMS: atom_id res chain seq x y z
N MET A 1 18.15 -11.37 9.05
CA MET A 1 18.13 -10.07 9.76
C MET A 1 16.90 -9.34 9.24
N ALA A 2 15.98 -8.91 10.10
CA ALA A 2 14.85 -8.10 9.63
C ALA A 2 15.42 -6.77 9.15
N VAL A 3 15.33 -6.48 7.86
CA VAL A 3 15.71 -5.18 7.31
C VAL A 3 14.73 -4.18 7.90
N VAL A 4 15.23 -3.24 8.71
CA VAL A 4 14.41 -2.10 9.14
C VAL A 4 14.30 -1.19 7.94
N VAL A 5 13.20 -1.32 7.20
CA VAL A 5 12.89 -0.45 6.07
C VAL A 5 12.05 0.71 6.61
N GLU A 6 12.54 1.93 6.49
CA GLU A 6 11.78 3.12 6.88
C GLU A 6 10.64 3.36 5.90
N GLU A 7 9.50 3.82 6.40
CA GLU A 7 8.38 4.21 5.55
C GLU A 7 8.80 5.36 4.63
N PRO A 8 8.49 5.30 3.32
CA PRO A 8 8.93 6.31 2.39
C PRO A 8 8.16 7.62 2.60
N GLU A 9 8.87 8.74 2.56
CA GLU A 9 8.24 10.05 2.47
C GLU A 9 7.59 10.24 1.09
N ILE A 10 6.28 10.49 1.10
CA ILE A 10 5.45 10.66 -0.10
C ILE A 10 5.14 12.13 -0.29
N SER A 11 5.43 12.65 -1.48
CA SER A 11 5.13 14.04 -1.82
C SER A 11 3.63 14.28 -1.97
N GLU A 12 3.18 15.52 -1.72
CA GLU A 12 1.78 15.92 -1.95
C GLU A 12 1.35 15.80 -3.42
N ARG A 13 2.30 15.88 -4.36
CA ARG A 13 2.02 15.81 -5.80
C ARG A 13 1.76 14.37 -6.27
N PHE A 14 2.21 13.39 -5.49
CA PHE A 14 2.10 11.96 -5.75
C PHE A 14 2.50 11.59 -7.20
N ASP A 15 3.79 11.62 -7.47
CA ASP A 15 4.33 11.39 -8.81
C ASP A 15 4.98 10.01 -8.98
N LEU A 16 5.68 9.81 -10.11
CA LEU A 16 6.32 8.54 -10.43
C LEU A 16 7.43 8.15 -9.42
N ASP A 17 8.10 9.13 -8.82
CA ASP A 17 9.14 8.90 -7.82
C ASP A 17 8.52 8.33 -6.53
N ASP A 18 7.38 8.89 -6.11
CA ASP A 18 6.62 8.39 -4.97
C ASP A 18 6.14 6.95 -5.19
N ILE A 19 5.63 6.65 -6.39
CA ILE A 19 5.24 5.28 -6.77
C ILE A 19 6.44 4.33 -6.69
N ARG A 20 7.62 4.77 -7.15
CA ARG A 20 8.84 3.97 -7.08
C ARG A 20 9.24 3.68 -5.62
N LYS A 21 9.28 4.71 -4.76
CA LYS A 21 9.60 4.56 -3.33
C LYS A 21 8.68 3.57 -2.62
N ILE A 22 7.37 3.65 -2.87
CA ILE A 22 6.39 2.71 -2.30
C ILE A 22 6.67 1.28 -2.76
N ARG A 23 7.01 1.09 -4.03
CA ARG A 23 7.32 -0.25 -4.57
C ARG A 23 8.60 -0.83 -3.97
N GLU A 24 9.64 -0.01 -3.83
CA GLU A 24 10.90 -0.41 -3.20
C GLU A 24 10.69 -0.79 -1.72
N TYR A 25 9.97 0.06 -0.98
CA TYR A 25 9.57 -0.21 0.41
C TYR A 25 8.81 -1.53 0.53
N ASN A 26 7.78 -1.74 -0.30
CA ASN A 26 6.99 -2.96 -0.29
C ASN A 26 7.81 -4.19 -0.66
N ALA A 27 8.69 -4.11 -1.66
CA ALA A 27 9.54 -5.22 -2.06
C ALA A 27 10.48 -5.65 -0.92
N ALA A 28 11.08 -4.69 -0.22
CA ALA A 28 11.92 -4.97 0.92
C ALA A 28 11.12 -5.53 2.11
N ARG A 29 9.92 -4.99 2.39
CA ARG A 29 9.04 -5.49 3.46
C ARG A 29 8.50 -6.89 3.18
N TYR A 30 8.28 -7.23 1.92
CA TYR A 30 7.80 -8.54 1.50
C TYR A 30 8.89 -9.61 1.42
N GLU A 31 10.16 -9.26 1.68
CA GLU A 31 11.23 -10.24 1.73
C GLU A 31 10.95 -11.29 2.81
N GLY A 32 10.86 -12.56 2.40
CA GLY A 32 10.52 -13.67 3.29
C GLY A 32 9.04 -13.92 3.52
N MET A 33 8.14 -13.10 2.95
CA MET A 33 6.69 -13.35 2.97
C MET A 33 6.27 -14.31 1.85
N THR A 34 5.27 -15.13 2.14
CA THR A 34 4.59 -15.94 1.14
C THR A 34 3.66 -15.08 0.28
N PRO A 35 3.31 -15.53 -0.95
CA PRO A 35 2.32 -14.84 -1.76
C PRO A 35 0.96 -14.62 -1.04
N ALA A 36 0.55 -15.56 -0.18
CA ALA A 36 -0.69 -15.45 0.58
C ALA A 36 -0.64 -14.32 1.61
N GLU A 37 0.50 -14.16 2.30
CA GLU A 37 0.72 -13.08 3.28
C GLU A 37 0.78 -11.71 2.58
N ILE A 38 1.47 -11.62 1.43
CA ILE A 38 1.51 -10.39 0.62
C ILE A 38 0.10 -9.96 0.19
N VAL A 39 -0.73 -10.91 -0.26
CA VAL A 39 -2.13 -10.63 -0.63
C VAL A 39 -2.95 -10.20 0.58
N ALA A 40 -2.75 -10.82 1.74
CA ALA A 40 -3.46 -10.47 2.96
C ALA A 40 -3.11 -9.04 3.42
N ASP A 41 -1.83 -8.70 3.44
CA ASP A 41 -1.34 -7.36 3.79
C ASP A 41 -1.86 -6.30 2.80
N THR A 42 -1.79 -6.58 1.50
CA THR A 42 -2.32 -5.67 0.46
C THR A 42 -3.82 -5.42 0.64
N LYS A 43 -4.60 -6.47 0.96
CA LYS A 43 -6.04 -6.35 1.25
C LYS A 43 -6.31 -5.51 2.50
N ALA A 44 -5.50 -5.68 3.55
CA ALA A 44 -5.62 -4.91 4.77
C ALA A 44 -5.37 -3.41 4.50
N GLY A 45 -4.29 -3.08 3.79
CA GLY A 45 -3.98 -1.68 3.43
C GLY A 45 -5.01 -1.03 2.50
N ALA A 46 -5.70 -1.80 1.67
CA ALA A 46 -6.74 -1.28 0.77
C ALA A 46 -8.12 -1.10 1.43
N ALA A 47 -8.34 -1.62 2.64
CA ALA A 47 -9.67 -1.73 3.25
C ALA A 47 -10.37 -0.37 3.39
N ASP A 48 -9.68 0.63 3.94
CA ASP A 48 -10.26 1.96 4.19
C ASP A 48 -10.61 2.68 2.88
N LEU A 49 -9.74 2.57 1.87
CA LEU A 49 -10.00 3.14 0.55
C LEU A 49 -11.22 2.48 -0.10
N LEU A 50 -11.33 1.15 -0.04
CA LEU A 50 -12.47 0.42 -0.57
C LEU A 50 -13.78 0.80 0.13
N GLU A 51 -13.74 1.02 1.45
CA GLU A 51 -14.90 1.52 2.19
C GLU A 51 -15.31 2.93 1.74
N ILE A 52 -14.35 3.85 1.60
CA ILE A 52 -14.60 5.21 1.08
C ILE A 52 -15.21 5.15 -0.32
N MET A 53 -14.66 4.31 -1.20
CA MET A 53 -15.17 4.13 -2.56
C MET A 53 -16.60 3.57 -2.55
N ARG A 54 -16.89 2.60 -1.68
CA ARG A 54 -18.24 2.05 -1.50
C ARG A 54 -19.22 3.12 -1.04
N LYS A 55 -18.87 3.91 -0.02
CA LYS A 55 -19.71 5.02 0.48
C LYS A 55 -19.97 6.05 -0.62
N ARG A 56 -18.95 6.46 -1.36
CA ARG A 56 -19.08 7.40 -2.50
C ARG A 56 -19.98 6.85 -3.61
N LYS A 57 -19.90 5.55 -3.91
CA LYS A 57 -20.78 4.90 -4.89
C LYS A 57 -22.24 4.92 -4.43
N MET A 58 -22.50 4.65 -3.15
CA MET A 58 -23.85 4.67 -2.58
C MET A 58 -24.44 6.08 -2.47
N ALA A 59 -23.60 7.10 -2.24
CA ALA A 59 -24.02 8.51 -2.17
C ALA A 59 -24.27 9.17 -3.54
N LYS A 60 -23.90 8.51 -4.65
CA LYS A 60 -24.18 8.96 -6.03
C LYS A 60 -25.51 8.39 -6.57
N ILE A 61 -26.32 7.78 -5.72
CA ILE A 61 -27.69 7.29 -6.02
C ILE A 61 -28.69 8.30 -5.49
#